data_AF-A0A0Q7SNG4-F1
#
_entry.id   AF-A0A0Q7SNG4-F1
#
_cell.length_a   1.000
_cell.length_b   1.000
_cell.length_c   1.000
_cell.angle_alpha   90.00
_cell.angle_beta   90.00
_cell.angle_gamma   90.00
#
_symmetry.space_group_name_H-M   'P 1'
#
loop_
_entity.id
_entity.type
_entity.pdbx_description
1 polymer ?
#
loop_
_entity_poly.entity_id
_entity_poly.type
_entity_poly.pdbx_seq_one_letter_code
_entity_poly.pdbx_strand_id
1 'polypeptide(L)'
;MHLSGTTVVEFEVRIDSTTNLRNEWRDNAAAYLTGPTMQITANGVDIGGTIVAPMTVGVLTKFKITTSLGLNSTGKWKLEVTRAGGTTTVVDNLSFKNEGWRKLHWLGFVSDASTTSKPCLASLKATNTPPDL
;
A
#
# COMPACT_ATOMS: atom_id res chain seq x y z
N MET A 1 -13.90 -7.64 3.49
CA MET A 1 -14.14 -6.18 3.41
C MET A 1 -13.95 -5.58 4.78
N HIS A 2 -13.36 -4.38 4.87
CA HIS A 2 -13.24 -3.64 6.13
C HIS A 2 -14.05 -2.34 6.02
N LEU A 3 -14.95 -2.09 6.96
CA LEU A 3 -15.94 -1.01 6.85
C LEU A 3 -15.68 0.17 7.83
N SER A 4 -15.01 -0.10 8.94
CA SER A 4 -14.70 0.87 9.99
C SER A 4 -13.48 0.40 10.81
N GLY A 5 -13.03 1.22 11.76
CA GLY A 5 -11.91 0.89 12.64
C GLY A 5 -10.55 1.04 11.95
N THR A 6 -9.52 0.39 12.49
CA THR A 6 -8.15 0.47 11.98
C THR A 6 -7.87 -0.73 11.08
N THR A 7 -7.46 -0.47 9.84
CA THR A 7 -6.99 -1.50 8.91
C THR A 7 -5.47 -1.49 8.85
N VAL A 8 -4.87 -2.67 8.94
CA VAL A 8 -3.46 -2.91 8.69
C VAL A 8 -3.32 -3.93 7.57
N VAL A 9 -2.51 -3.63 6.56
CA VAL A 9 -2.12 -4.59 5.53
C VAL A 9 -0.61 -4.71 5.54
N GLU A 10 -0.13 -5.94 5.68
CA GLU A 10 1.27 -6.32 5.61
C GLU A 10 1.48 -7.24 4.41
N PHE A 11 2.60 -7.05 3.72
CA PHE A 11 3.02 -7.94 2.64
C PHE A 11 4.52 -7.78 2.40
N GLU A 12 5.08 -8.71 1.64
CA GLU A 12 6.46 -8.66 1.19
C GLU A 12 6.51 -8.68 -0.34
N VAL A 13 7.43 -7.90 -0.90
CA VAL A 13 7.67 -7.86 -2.35
C VAL A 13 9.15 -8.05 -2.64
N ARG A 14 9.44 -8.93 -3.59
CA ARG A 14 10.74 -8.94 -4.29
C ARG A 14 10.50 -8.49 -5.73
N ILE A 15 11.26 -7.49 -6.16
CA ILE A 15 11.12 -6.87 -7.49
C ILE A 15 12.29 -7.22 -8.42
N ASP A 16 12.09 -7.04 -9.72
CA ASP A 16 13.17 -6.96 -10.72
C ASP A 16 13.37 -5.53 -11.22
N SER A 17 14.33 -5.32 -12.12
CA SER A 17 14.68 -4.00 -12.66
C SER A 17 13.59 -3.36 -13.54
N THR A 18 12.59 -4.14 -13.97
CA THR A 18 11.49 -3.69 -14.84
C THR A 18 10.16 -3.58 -14.10
N THR A 19 10.15 -3.90 -12.80
CA THR A 19 8.92 -3.86 -12.01
C THR A 19 8.35 -2.45 -11.95
N ASN A 20 7.08 -2.35 -12.32
CA ASN A 20 6.19 -1.23 -12.03
C ASN A 20 4.90 -1.82 -11.44
N LEU A 21 4.88 -2.01 -10.12
CA LEU A 21 3.79 -2.67 -9.42
C LEU A 21 3.00 -1.65 -8.60
N ARG A 22 1.72 -1.45 -8.93
CA ARG A 22 0.82 -0.61 -8.14
C ARG A 22 0.18 -1.44 -7.03
N ASN A 23 0.27 -0.99 -5.78
CA ASN A 23 -0.68 -1.38 -4.74
C ASN A 23 -1.77 -0.31 -4.66
N GLU A 24 -3.04 -0.72 -4.68
CA GLU A 24 -4.16 0.21 -4.65
C GLU A 24 -5.35 -0.38 -3.88
N TRP A 25 -6.00 0.48 -3.10
CA TRP A 25 -7.11 0.13 -2.22
C TRP A 25 -8.35 0.89 -2.69
N ARG A 26 -9.43 0.16 -3.00
CA ARG A 26 -10.65 0.74 -3.57
C ARG A 26 -11.88 0.40 -2.74
N ASP A 27 -12.86 1.27 -2.80
CA ASP A 27 -14.23 0.92 -2.40
C ASP A 27 -14.95 0.21 -3.56
N ASN A 28 -16.26 0.01 -3.42
CA ASN A 28 -17.12 -0.62 -4.40
C ASN A 28 -18.08 0.35 -5.10
N ALA A 29 -17.81 1.67 -5.05
CA ALA A 29 -18.64 2.66 -5.73
C ALA A 29 -18.48 2.60 -7.26
N ALA A 30 -19.37 3.26 -8.00
CA ALA A 30 -19.31 3.39 -9.45
C ALA A 30 -19.46 4.88 -9.84
N ALA A 31 -18.38 5.60 -10.16
CA ALA A 31 -16.96 5.19 -10.13
C ALA A 31 -16.45 4.93 -8.70
N TYR A 32 -15.47 4.04 -8.56
CA TYR A 32 -14.87 3.73 -7.25
C TYR A 32 -14.02 4.88 -6.75
N LEU A 33 -13.90 5.00 -5.43
CA LEU A 33 -12.89 5.84 -4.77
C LEU A 33 -11.68 5.00 -4.39
N THR A 34 -10.51 5.63 -4.40
CA THR A 34 -9.23 5.03 -4.00
C THR A 34 -8.72 5.65 -2.69
N GLY A 35 -8.32 4.80 -1.75
CA GLY A 35 -7.65 5.15 -0.50
C GLY A 35 -6.13 5.20 -0.65
N PRO A 36 -5.38 4.40 0.13
CA PRO A 36 -3.94 4.19 -0.08
C PRO A 36 -3.61 3.71 -1.48
N THR A 37 -2.56 4.29 -2.06
CA THR A 37 -2.00 3.85 -3.33
C THR A 37 -0.53 4.21 -3.42
N MET A 38 0.26 3.36 -4.06
CA MET A 38 1.67 3.59 -4.33
C MET A 38 2.15 2.75 -5.52
N GLN A 39 3.20 3.22 -6.18
CA GLN A 39 3.98 2.45 -7.14
C GLN A 39 5.23 1.88 -6.47
N ILE A 40 5.55 0.63 -6.76
CA ILE A 40 6.78 -0.03 -6.32
C ILE A 40 7.60 -0.29 -7.58
N THR A 41 8.79 0.33 -7.65
CA THR A 41 9.68 0.28 -8.80
C THR A 41 11.12 0.03 -8.39
N ALA A 42 12.01 -0.18 -9.36
CA ALA A 42 13.45 -0.25 -9.12
C ALA A 42 14.05 1.07 -8.58
N ASN A 43 13.40 2.22 -8.84
CA ASN A 43 13.81 3.53 -8.31
C ASN A 43 13.38 3.73 -6.84
N GLY A 44 12.44 2.91 -6.35
CA GLY A 44 11.89 3.03 -5.02
C GLY A 44 10.37 2.91 -4.98
N VAL A 45 9.82 3.21 -3.81
CA VAL A 45 8.38 3.37 -3.57
C VAL A 45 7.98 4.79 -3.90
N ASP A 46 7.16 4.95 -4.92
CA ASP A 46 6.63 6.21 -5.42
C ASP A 46 5.21 6.44 -4.90
N ILE A 47 4.98 7.61 -4.31
CA ILE A 47 3.65 8.11 -3.97
C ILE A 47 3.48 9.49 -4.62
N GLY A 48 2.63 9.56 -5.64
CA GLY A 48 2.28 10.83 -6.29
C GLY A 48 3.44 11.52 -7.02
N GLY A 49 4.41 10.76 -7.54
CA GLY A 49 5.61 11.26 -8.23
C GLY A 49 6.79 11.51 -7.30
N THR A 50 6.70 11.14 -6.02
CA THR A 50 7.76 11.32 -5.02
C THR A 50 8.25 9.97 -4.52
N ILE A 51 9.55 9.70 -4.64
CA ILE A 51 10.18 8.51 -4.04
C ILE A 51 10.29 8.72 -2.53
N VAL A 52 9.53 7.94 -1.76
CA VAL A 52 9.47 8.05 -0.29
C VAL A 52 10.29 6.98 0.44
N ALA A 53 10.66 5.90 -0.25
CA ALA A 53 11.49 4.84 0.30
C ALA A 53 12.30 4.14 -0.81
N PRO A 54 13.61 3.90 -0.64
CA PRO A 54 14.36 3.08 -1.58
C PRO A 54 13.87 1.62 -1.66
N MET A 55 14.14 0.99 -2.81
CA MET A 55 13.94 -0.45 -3.05
C MET A 55 15.24 -1.09 -3.52
N THR A 56 15.39 -2.40 -3.26
CA THR A 56 16.54 -3.17 -3.75
C THR A 56 16.05 -4.32 -4.62
N VAL A 57 16.51 -4.36 -5.87
CA VAL A 57 16.19 -5.43 -6.83
C VAL A 57 16.65 -6.78 -6.29
N GLY A 58 15.83 -7.82 -6.47
CA GLY A 58 16.16 -9.18 -6.07
C GLY A 58 16.06 -9.46 -4.56
N VAL A 59 15.71 -8.46 -3.75
CA VAL A 59 15.61 -8.58 -2.29
C VAL A 59 14.17 -8.46 -1.84
N LEU A 60 13.77 -9.31 -0.88
CA LEU A 60 12.45 -9.25 -0.26
C LEU A 60 12.37 -8.02 0.66
N THR A 61 11.40 -7.14 0.42
CA THR A 61 11.15 -5.93 1.22
C THR A 61 9.76 -6.05 1.85
N LYS A 62 9.67 -5.82 3.17
CA LYS A 62 8.41 -5.86 3.91
C LYS A 62 7.74 -4.49 3.87
N PHE A 63 6.43 -4.51 3.67
CA PHE A 63 5.55 -3.35 3.68
C PHE A 63 4.51 -3.52 4.78
N LYS A 64 4.18 -2.42 5.45
CA LYS A 64 3.03 -2.33 6.34
C LYS A 64 2.33 -1.00 6.09
N ILE A 65 1.04 -1.09 5.78
CA ILE A 65 0.17 0.06 5.55
C ILE A 65 -0.87 0.08 6.66
N THR A 66 -1.07 1.24 7.29
CA THR A 66 -2.08 1.43 8.34
C THR A 66 -2.95 2.63 8.04
N THR A 67 -4.27 2.48 8.22
CA THR A 67 -5.25 3.57 8.05
C THR A 67 -6.51 3.33 8.87
N SER A 68 -7.17 4.41 9.30
CA SER A 68 -8.51 4.35 9.89
C SER A 68 -9.61 4.48 8.82
N LEU A 69 -10.73 3.79 9.05
CA LEU A 69 -11.89 3.69 8.16
C LEU A 69 -13.17 4.14 8.86
N GLY A 70 -14.23 4.34 8.08
CA GLY A 70 -15.55 4.74 8.59
C GLY A 70 -15.52 6.15 9.20
N LEU A 71 -16.27 6.36 10.28
CA LEU A 71 -16.42 7.66 10.94
C LEU A 71 -15.11 8.18 11.53
N ASN A 72 -14.20 7.29 11.94
CA ASN A 72 -12.90 7.65 12.52
C ASN A 72 -11.80 7.80 11.47
N SER A 73 -12.15 7.77 10.18
CA SER A 73 -11.17 7.95 9.11
C SER A 73 -10.59 9.35 9.14
N THR A 74 -9.26 9.44 9.16
CA THR A 74 -8.54 10.74 9.11
C THR A 74 -8.29 11.21 7.68
N GLY A 75 -8.65 10.42 6.67
CA GLY A 75 -8.22 10.68 5.29
C GLY A 75 -6.73 10.42 5.04
N LYS A 76 -6.03 9.86 6.04
CA LYS A 76 -4.58 9.65 6.04
C LYS A 76 -4.21 8.19 6.26
N TRP A 77 -3.01 7.84 5.80
CA TRP A 77 -2.41 6.54 6.03
C TRP A 77 -0.92 6.64 6.33
N LYS A 78 -0.42 5.59 6.95
CA LYS A 78 0.99 5.39 7.30
C LYS A 78 1.56 4.25 6.47
N LEU A 79 2.78 4.44 5.98
CA LEU A 79 3.57 3.43 5.29
C LEU A 79 4.84 3.13 6.09
N GLU A 80 5.12 1.85 6.31
CA GLU A 80 6.40 1.36 6.84
C GLU A 80 7.01 0.42 5.79
N VAL A 81 8.26 0.68 5.40
CA VAL A 81 9.03 -0.12 4.42
C VAL A 81 10.30 -0.63 5.08
N THR A 82 10.34 -1.92 5.38
CA THR A 82 11.48 -2.58 6.03
C THR A 82 12.30 -3.36 5.01
N ARG A 83 13.54 -2.93 4.77
CA ARG A 83 14.49 -3.60 3.88
C ARG A 83 15.16 -4.78 4.58
N ALA A 84 15.79 -5.64 3.80
CA ALA A 84 16.72 -6.64 4.33
C ALA A 84 17.77 -5.96 5.23
N GLY A 85 18.07 -6.57 6.37
CA GLY A 85 18.87 -5.96 7.44
C GLY A 85 18.07 -5.15 8.46
N GLY A 86 16.74 -5.05 8.33
CA GLY A 86 15.84 -4.53 9.37
C GLY A 86 15.68 -3.00 9.38
N THR A 87 16.37 -2.27 8.50
CA THR A 87 16.19 -0.82 8.37
C THR A 87 14.79 -0.52 7.87
N THR A 88 14.03 0.26 8.64
CA THR A 88 12.64 0.63 8.32
C THR A 88 12.54 2.12 8.01
N THR A 89 12.06 2.44 6.81
CA THR A 89 11.62 3.78 6.44
C THR A 89 10.15 3.94 6.83
N VAL A 90 9.82 4.95 7.63
CA VAL A 90 8.44 5.27 8.04
C VAL A 90 8.02 6.58 7.40
N VAL A 91 6.85 6.57 6.77
CA VAL A 91 6.24 7.74 6.15
C VAL A 91 4.82 7.84 6.67
N ASP A 92 4.53 8.93 7.38
CA ASP A 92 3.23 9.16 8.02
C ASP A 92 2.46 10.29 7.33
N ASN A 93 1.18 10.42 7.67
CA ASN A 93 0.29 11.48 7.19
C ASN A 93 0.15 11.56 5.66
N LEU A 94 0.30 10.42 4.96
CA LEU A 94 0.06 10.32 3.52
C LEU A 94 -1.44 10.47 3.25
N SER A 95 -1.81 11.29 2.27
CA SER A 95 -3.23 11.45 1.89
C SER A 95 -3.74 10.23 1.13
N PHE A 96 -5.02 9.91 1.29
CA PHE A 96 -5.72 9.08 0.31
C PHE A 96 -5.71 9.73 -1.07
N LYS A 97 -5.79 8.91 -2.13
CA LYS A 97 -5.96 9.43 -3.50
C LYS A 97 -7.28 10.17 -3.66
N ASN A 98 -8.36 9.65 -3.09
CA ASN A 98 -9.66 10.30 -3.02
C ASN A 98 -10.01 10.58 -1.56
N GLU A 99 -10.12 11.86 -1.19
CA GLU A 99 -10.41 12.30 0.18
C GLU A 99 -11.71 11.68 0.74
N GLY A 100 -12.68 11.33 -0.11
CA GLY A 100 -13.95 10.70 0.29
C GLY A 100 -13.90 9.19 0.53
N TRP A 101 -12.76 8.51 0.30
CA TRP A 101 -12.68 7.06 0.49
C TRP A 101 -12.77 6.68 1.97
N ARG A 102 -13.66 5.74 2.34
CA ARG A 102 -13.93 5.38 3.75
C ARG A 102 -13.96 3.88 4.05
N LYS A 103 -14.00 3.02 3.02
CA LYS A 103 -14.26 1.58 3.19
C LYS A 103 -13.39 0.76 2.23
N LEU A 104 -12.75 -0.29 2.74
CA LEU A 104 -11.96 -1.20 1.93
C LEU A 104 -12.81 -2.37 1.43
N HIS A 105 -13.10 -2.35 0.13
CA HIS A 105 -13.78 -3.45 -0.56
C HIS A 105 -12.82 -4.24 -1.46
N TRP A 106 -11.79 -3.59 -2.00
CA TRP A 106 -10.82 -4.22 -2.88
C TRP A 106 -9.40 -3.78 -2.51
N LEU A 107 -8.54 -4.75 -2.23
CA LEU A 107 -7.10 -4.59 -2.04
C LEU A 107 -6.44 -5.32 -3.22
N GLY A 108 -5.62 -4.62 -3.99
CA GLY A 108 -5.01 -5.24 -5.17
C GLY A 108 -3.61 -4.81 -5.48
N PHE A 109 -2.99 -5.63 -6.32
CA PHE A 109 -1.67 -5.46 -6.89
C PHE A 109 -1.82 -5.51 -8.40
N VAL A 110 -1.43 -4.45 -9.10
CA VAL A 110 -1.56 -4.34 -10.56
C VAL A 110 -0.17 -4.14 -11.15
N SER A 111 0.22 -5.02 -12.06
CA SER A 111 1.46 -4.83 -12.82
C SER A 111 1.19 -3.84 -13.96
N ASP A 112 1.74 -2.63 -13.85
CA ASP A 112 1.73 -1.61 -14.90
C ASP A 112 3.06 -1.58 -15.68
N ALA A 113 3.85 -2.66 -15.61
CA ALA A 113 5.09 -2.78 -16.37
C ALA A 113 4.79 -2.82 -17.89
N SER A 114 5.56 -2.05 -18.66
CA SER A 114 5.48 -2.04 -20.13
C SER A 114 6.26 -3.19 -20.80
N THR A 115 7.05 -3.91 -20.01
CA THR A 115 7.85 -5.07 -20.43
C THR A 115 7.64 -6.23 -19.45
N THR A 116 8.11 -7.43 -19.82
CA THR A 116 8.07 -8.60 -18.93
C THR A 116 8.72 -8.29 -17.59
N SER A 117 7.93 -8.39 -16.52
CA SER A 117 8.40 -8.29 -15.13
C SER A 117 7.91 -9.51 -14.33
N LYS A 118 8.66 -9.88 -13.30
CA LYS A 118 8.50 -11.06 -12.44
C LYS A 118 8.58 -10.68 -10.95
N PRO A 119 7.76 -9.73 -10.47
CA PRO A 119 7.70 -9.46 -9.03
C PRO A 119 7.13 -10.69 -8.30
N CYS A 120 7.63 -10.96 -7.09
CA CYS A 120 7.09 -11.98 -6.20
C CYS A 120 6.39 -11.30 -5.02
N LEU A 121 5.18 -11.77 -4.68
CA LEU A 121 4.45 -11.38 -3.48
C LEU A 121 4.49 -12.52 -2.45
N ALA A 122 4.70 -12.17 -1.19
CA ALA A 122 4.69 -13.12 -0.08
C ALA A 122 4.03 -12.52 1.17
N SER A 123 3.68 -13.38 2.12
CA SER A 123 3.27 -13.02 3.48
C SER A 123 2.14 -11.99 3.56
N LEU A 124 1.23 -11.97 2.57
CA LEU A 124 0.11 -11.03 2.54
C LEU A 124 -0.83 -11.31 3.71
N LYS A 125 -1.07 -10.28 4.52
CA LYS A 125 -2.01 -10.29 5.63
C LYS A 125 -2.77 -8.98 5.67
N ALA A 126 -4.08 -9.05 5.76
CA ALA A 126 -4.94 -7.90 6.04
C ALA A 126 -5.67 -8.14 7.35
N THR A 127 -5.60 -7.19 8.27
CA THR A 127 -6.31 -7.22 9.54
C THR A 127 -7.12 -5.95 9.74
N ASN A 128 -8.18 -6.08 10.52
CA ASN A 128 -9.01 -4.96 10.94
C ASN A 128 -9.28 -5.07 12.43
N THR A 129 -9.01 -3.99 13.15
CA THR A 129 -9.44 -3.82 14.53
C THR A 129 -10.69 -2.92 14.49
N PRO A 130 -11.86 -3.42 14.92
CA PRO A 130 -13.08 -2.60 15.01
C PRO A 130 -12.85 -1.36 15.90
N PRO A 131 -13.62 -0.28 15.71
CA PRO A 131 -13.59 0.85 16.64
C PRO A 131 -14.05 0.41 18.03
N ASP A 132 -13.50 1.03 19.08
CA ASP A 132 -14.06 0.91 20.42
C ASP A 132 -15.50 1.46 20.40
N LEU A 133 -16.44 0.70 21.02
CA LEU A 133 -17.86 1.04 21.09
C LEU A 133 -18.14 2.16 22.10
#